data_AF-A0A1N7GCY5-F1
#
_entry.id   AF-A0A1N7GCY5-F1
#
_cell.length_a   1.000
_cell.length_b   1.000
_cell.length_c   1.000
_cell.angle_alpha   90.00
_cell.angle_beta   90.00
_cell.angle_gamma   90.00
#
_symmetry.space_group_name_H-M   'P 1'
#
loop_
_entity.id
_entity.type
_entity.pdbx_description
1 polymer ?
#
loop_
_entity_poly.entity_id
_entity_poly.type
_entity_poly.pdbx_seq_one_letter_code
_entity_poly.pdbx_strand_id
1 'polypeptide(L)'
;MTTIVRLDVPFRQHSKAARQAALLKTFALTRRTQEDVFWLKENAEILNILECTGAEIAPGALAPFESFYDDIEDRMEFFPQYYRFLLSLCLDLEDLGMVGGKGAALAEWVAQEGLADAELSDLQRAEARRLCARREIEALPQDAGLDARLRSFAGRAQTFAMPNKKAAYELTHIVFYLSEYGRKDPQLDAAAAQSLMFAGTLAFLDFNADLLAEICLAMRFAGLGVPEVWEIWLTQQIRSFTLDDGGALQDDYHEYLMLNWFMSRSGQGGFGDHVPEGRVTFARTRPASAPLRELSHCIYAMGRGRSGDWEEMRGDVTSQVSDETAAALVAAEAATDQFGAFFEGFARVGLRGRAAMRAAQ
;
A
#
# COMPACT_ATOMS: atom_id res chain seq x y z
N MET A 1 5.41 46.30 29.60
CA MET A 1 5.97 44.96 29.88
C MET A 1 4.94 43.94 29.43
N THR A 2 5.17 43.29 28.30
CA THR A 2 4.25 42.32 27.71
C THR A 2 4.52 40.97 28.36
N THR A 3 3.63 40.53 29.24
CA THR A 3 3.73 39.21 29.90
C THR A 3 3.41 38.14 28.87
N ILE A 4 4.45 37.48 28.34
CA ILE A 4 4.29 36.26 27.54
C ILE A 4 3.89 35.16 28.52
N VAL A 5 2.60 34.80 28.53
CA VAL A 5 2.12 33.60 29.21
C VAL A 5 2.55 32.41 28.35
N ARG A 6 3.63 31.72 28.75
CA ARG A 6 3.92 30.37 28.25
C ARG A 6 2.83 29.44 28.78
N LEU A 7 1.91 29.05 27.92
CA LEU A 7 1.07 27.88 28.16
C LEU A 7 1.96 26.65 27.99
N ASP A 8 2.51 26.13 29.09
CA ASP A 8 3.01 24.77 29.16
C ASP A 8 1.80 23.84 29.05
N VAL A 9 1.36 23.56 27.82
CA VAL A 9 0.41 22.48 27.58
C VAL A 9 1.19 21.19 27.79
N PRO A 10 0.90 20.38 28.82
CA PRO A 10 1.62 19.14 29.05
C PRO A 10 1.47 18.24 27.83
N PHE A 11 2.60 17.75 27.32
CA PHE A 11 2.64 16.85 26.15
C PHE A 11 1.85 15.57 26.46
N ARG A 12 0.60 15.45 26.01
CA ARG A 12 -0.31 14.36 26.43
C ARG A 12 -0.01 13.00 25.78
N GLN A 13 0.94 12.91 24.85
CA GLN A 13 1.17 11.73 23.99
C GLN A 13 2.50 11.02 24.31
N HIS A 14 2.70 10.62 25.57
CA HIS A 14 3.94 9.98 26.04
C HIS A 14 4.13 8.51 25.61
N SER A 15 3.10 7.87 25.03
CA SER A 15 3.15 6.47 24.60
C SER A 15 2.74 6.29 23.14
N LYS A 16 3.15 5.17 22.52
CA LYS A 16 2.69 4.78 21.17
C LYS A 16 1.17 4.68 21.10
N ALA A 17 0.55 4.04 22.10
CA ALA A 17 -0.90 3.90 22.19
C ALA A 17 -1.62 5.27 22.28
N ALA A 18 -1.05 6.25 23.00
CA ALA A 18 -1.61 7.61 23.06
C ALA A 18 -1.51 8.35 21.71
N ARG A 19 -0.44 8.16 20.96
CA ARG A 19 -0.28 8.71 19.59
C ARG A 19 -1.25 8.05 18.60
N GLN A 20 -1.40 6.73 18.66
CA GLN A 20 -2.38 6.00 17.85
C GLN A 20 -3.81 6.43 18.17
N ALA A 21 -4.16 6.62 19.44
CA ALA A 21 -5.46 7.15 19.85
C ALA A 21 -5.70 8.57 19.32
N ALA A 22 -4.67 9.41 19.30
CA ALA A 22 -4.76 10.74 18.71
C ALA A 22 -4.97 10.69 17.18
N LEU A 23 -4.26 9.80 16.46
CA LEU A 23 -4.49 9.57 15.03
C LEU A 23 -5.91 9.08 14.75
N LEU A 24 -6.39 8.08 15.50
CA LEU A 24 -7.76 7.56 15.38
C LEU A 24 -8.80 8.68 15.55
N LYS A 25 -8.63 9.51 16.58
CA LYS A 25 -9.49 10.69 16.78
C LYS A 25 -9.46 11.64 15.59
N THR A 26 -8.28 11.90 15.01
CA THR A 26 -8.14 12.77 13.85
C THR A 26 -8.90 12.24 12.63
N PHE A 27 -8.70 10.96 12.28
CA PHE A 27 -9.39 10.33 11.15
C PHE A 27 -10.89 10.22 11.36
N ALA A 28 -11.33 9.90 12.58
CA ALA A 28 -12.74 9.74 12.91
C ALA A 28 -13.51 11.07 12.90
N LEU A 29 -12.93 12.15 13.44
CA LEU A 29 -13.69 13.36 13.80
C LEU A 29 -13.30 14.65 13.07
N THR A 30 -12.02 14.85 12.75
CA THR A 30 -11.53 16.20 12.38
C THR A 30 -11.07 16.31 10.94
N ARG A 31 -10.59 15.19 10.36
CA ARG A 31 -10.07 15.14 9.01
C ARG A 31 -11.19 15.22 7.97
N ARG A 32 -12.07 14.22 7.92
CA ARG A 32 -13.24 14.18 7.03
C ARG A 32 -14.53 14.02 7.80
N THR A 33 -15.64 14.40 7.19
CA THR A 33 -16.98 14.14 7.74
C THR A 33 -17.43 12.73 7.38
N GLN A 34 -18.27 12.10 8.21
CA GLN A 34 -18.79 10.74 7.96
C GLN A 34 -19.69 10.63 6.71
N GLU A 35 -20.11 11.77 6.14
CA GLU A 35 -20.87 11.84 4.89
C GLU A 35 -19.97 11.72 3.65
N ASP A 36 -18.65 11.88 3.80
CA ASP A 36 -17.67 11.75 2.72
C ASP A 36 -17.29 10.27 2.55
N VAL A 37 -17.42 9.71 1.34
CA VAL A 37 -16.99 8.34 1.04
C VAL A 37 -15.50 8.11 1.33
N PHE A 38 -14.68 9.16 1.22
CA PHE A 38 -13.26 9.06 1.59
C PHE A 38 -13.06 8.90 3.10
N TRP A 39 -14.01 9.28 3.94
CA TRP A 39 -13.97 8.96 5.37
C TRP A 39 -13.98 7.46 5.60
N LEU A 40 -14.84 6.71 4.88
CA LEU A 40 -14.90 5.25 4.99
C LEU A 40 -13.55 4.63 4.61
N LYS A 41 -12.98 5.08 3.48
CA LYS A 41 -11.69 4.60 3.00
C LYS A 41 -10.57 4.87 4.00
N GLU A 42 -10.38 6.12 4.42
CA GLU A 42 -9.27 6.52 5.29
C GLU A 42 -9.35 5.83 6.66
N ASN A 43 -10.56 5.69 7.22
CA ASN A 43 -10.75 5.02 8.49
C ASN A 43 -10.57 3.50 8.37
N ALA A 44 -10.99 2.88 7.27
CA ALA A 44 -10.76 1.46 7.03
C ALA A 44 -9.26 1.15 6.94
N GLU A 45 -8.48 2.02 6.28
CA GLU A 45 -7.03 1.86 6.16
C GLU A 45 -6.32 1.93 7.51
N ILE A 46 -6.54 2.98 8.31
CA ILE A 46 -5.88 3.10 9.63
C ILE A 46 -6.31 1.98 10.58
N LEU A 47 -7.59 1.63 10.63
CA LEU A 47 -8.08 0.56 11.51
C LEU A 47 -7.51 -0.80 11.10
N ASN A 48 -7.53 -1.15 9.80
CA ASN A 48 -6.93 -2.39 9.31
C ASN A 48 -5.41 -2.44 9.58
N ILE A 49 -4.68 -1.32 9.45
CA ILE A 49 -3.23 -1.29 9.78
C ILE A 49 -3.00 -1.56 11.27
N LEU A 50 -3.76 -0.91 12.15
CA LEU A 50 -3.65 -1.15 13.59
C LEU A 50 -4.01 -2.59 13.95
N GLU A 51 -5.05 -3.13 13.33
CA GLU A 51 -5.53 -4.50 13.53
C GLU A 51 -4.46 -5.52 13.08
N CYS A 52 -4.01 -5.45 11.82
CA CYS A 52 -3.06 -6.41 11.28
C CYS A 52 -1.63 -6.29 11.84
N THR A 53 -1.32 -5.17 12.52
CA THR A 53 -0.05 -5.01 13.27
C THR A 53 -0.15 -5.45 14.73
N GLY A 54 -1.34 -5.88 15.19
CA GLY A 54 -1.56 -6.26 16.59
C GLY A 54 -1.39 -5.08 17.55
N ALA A 55 -1.79 -3.88 17.13
CA ALA A 55 -1.65 -2.69 17.96
C ALA A 55 -2.50 -2.80 19.24
N GLU A 56 -1.88 -2.51 20.38
CA GLU A 56 -2.60 -2.38 21.65
C GLU A 56 -3.29 -1.02 21.71
N ILE A 57 -4.62 -1.04 21.71
CA ILE A 57 -5.45 0.17 21.69
C ILE A 57 -5.68 0.69 23.12
N ALA A 58 -5.42 1.99 23.32
CA ALA A 58 -5.65 2.61 24.61
C ALA A 58 -7.15 2.60 24.98
N PRO A 59 -7.52 2.46 26.28
CA PRO A 59 -8.91 2.53 26.70
C PRO A 59 -9.61 3.80 26.20
N GLY A 60 -10.77 3.64 25.57
CA GLY A 60 -11.56 4.75 25.02
C GLY A 60 -11.03 5.33 23.69
N ALA A 61 -9.94 4.81 23.12
CA ALA A 61 -9.42 5.30 21.85
C ALA A 61 -10.35 5.03 20.65
N LEU A 62 -11.23 4.03 20.75
CA LEU A 62 -12.25 3.73 19.74
C LEU A 62 -13.58 4.48 19.97
N ALA A 63 -13.73 5.20 21.08
CA ALA A 63 -14.95 5.96 21.39
C ALA A 63 -15.41 6.90 20.25
N PRO A 64 -14.52 7.53 19.46
CA PRO A 64 -14.92 8.33 18.29
C PRO A 64 -15.74 7.58 17.22
N PHE A 65 -15.72 6.25 17.22
CA PHE A 65 -16.43 5.41 16.24
C PHE A 65 -17.74 4.83 16.78
N GLU A 66 -18.08 5.04 18.06
CA GLU A 66 -19.27 4.42 18.69
C GLU A 66 -20.56 4.73 17.93
N SER A 67 -20.81 6.01 17.62
CA SER A 67 -22.03 6.41 16.90
C SER A 67 -22.10 5.83 15.49
N PHE A 68 -20.96 5.66 14.83
CA PHE A 68 -20.89 5.03 13.51
C PHE A 68 -21.15 3.52 13.61
N TYR A 69 -20.58 2.85 14.61
CA TYR A 69 -20.80 1.42 14.86
C TYR A 69 -22.27 1.13 15.23
N ASP A 70 -22.90 1.99 16.00
CA ASP A 70 -24.31 1.86 16.36
C ASP A 70 -25.22 1.92 15.12
N ASP A 71 -24.89 2.77 14.14
CA ASP A 71 -25.63 3.05 12.90
C ASP A 71 -25.23 2.14 11.70
N ILE A 72 -24.26 1.24 11.90
CA ILE A 72 -23.60 0.54 10.78
C ILE A 72 -24.51 -0.41 9.99
N GLU A 73 -25.50 -1.02 10.66
CA GLU A 73 -26.47 -1.93 10.02
C GLU A 73 -27.42 -1.17 9.09
N ASP A 74 -27.97 -0.04 9.57
CA ASP A 74 -28.82 0.85 8.77
C ASP A 74 -28.05 1.40 7.55
N ARG A 75 -26.76 1.73 7.74
CA ARG A 75 -25.87 2.13 6.63
C ARG A 75 -25.62 1.02 5.63
N MET A 76 -25.42 -0.21 6.10
CA MET A 76 -25.20 -1.38 5.26
C MET A 76 -26.43 -1.66 4.39
N GLU A 77 -27.62 -1.60 4.99
CA GLU A 77 -28.89 -1.80 4.30
C GLU A 77 -29.14 -0.70 3.24
N PHE A 78 -28.88 0.56 3.59
CA PHE A 78 -29.18 1.69 2.70
C PHE A 78 -28.11 1.93 1.63
N PHE A 79 -26.83 1.64 1.91
CA PHE A 79 -25.70 1.86 1.01
C PHE A 79 -24.89 0.56 0.72
N PRO A 80 -25.51 -0.50 0.20
CA PRO A 80 -24.86 -1.78 -0.01
C PRO A 80 -23.67 -1.71 -0.98
N GLN A 81 -23.59 -0.70 -1.86
CA GLN A 81 -22.43 -0.49 -2.73
C GLN A 81 -21.12 -0.20 -1.97
N TYR A 82 -21.19 0.18 -0.68
CA TYR A 82 -20.02 0.43 0.17
C TYR A 82 -19.75 -0.69 1.17
N TYR A 83 -20.39 -1.86 1.02
CA TYR A 83 -20.34 -2.95 2.00
C TYR A 83 -18.92 -3.38 2.37
N ARG A 84 -17.95 -3.39 1.43
CA ARG A 84 -16.56 -3.77 1.74
C ARG A 84 -15.93 -2.85 2.77
N PHE A 85 -16.13 -1.53 2.65
CA PHE A 85 -15.63 -0.58 3.65
C PHE A 85 -16.38 -0.71 4.97
N LEU A 86 -17.72 -0.77 4.92
CA LEU A 86 -18.55 -0.90 6.12
C LEU A 86 -18.22 -2.18 6.91
N LEU A 87 -18.11 -3.31 6.22
CA LEU A 87 -17.75 -4.59 6.81
C LEU A 87 -16.32 -4.57 7.33
N SER A 88 -15.33 -4.03 6.59
CA SER A 88 -13.96 -3.90 7.09
C SER A 88 -13.91 -3.09 8.38
N LEU A 89 -14.54 -1.90 8.39
CA LEU A 89 -14.61 -1.03 9.57
C LEU A 89 -15.24 -1.76 10.77
N CYS A 90 -16.37 -2.43 10.57
CA CYS A 90 -17.05 -3.19 11.62
C CYS A 90 -16.12 -4.25 12.23
N LEU A 91 -15.49 -5.05 11.37
CA LEU A 91 -14.64 -6.17 11.79
C LEU A 91 -13.37 -5.65 12.47
N ASP A 92 -12.75 -4.60 11.94
CA ASP A 92 -11.53 -4.03 12.52
C ASP A 92 -11.81 -3.36 13.87
N LEU A 93 -12.96 -2.67 14.04
CA LEU A 93 -13.35 -2.10 15.34
C LEU A 93 -13.53 -3.20 16.40
N GLU A 94 -14.24 -4.28 16.06
CA GLU A 94 -14.46 -5.42 16.96
C GLU A 94 -13.13 -6.14 17.29
N ASP A 95 -12.30 -6.42 16.28
CA ASP A 95 -11.03 -7.14 16.45
C ASP A 95 -10.00 -6.28 17.22
N LEU A 96 -10.14 -4.94 17.19
CA LEU A 96 -9.38 -3.99 18.01
C LEU A 96 -9.95 -3.79 19.43
N GLY A 97 -11.06 -4.46 19.77
CA GLY A 97 -11.60 -4.51 21.14
C GLY A 97 -12.82 -3.62 21.40
N MET A 98 -13.47 -3.06 20.36
CA MET A 98 -14.80 -2.46 20.54
C MET A 98 -15.82 -3.53 20.92
N VAL A 99 -16.59 -3.30 21.97
CA VAL A 99 -17.60 -4.26 22.44
C VAL A 99 -18.74 -4.31 21.43
N GLY A 100 -19.07 -5.51 20.96
CA GLY A 100 -20.13 -5.73 20.01
C GLY A 100 -20.08 -7.13 19.39
N GLY A 101 -20.83 -7.33 18.32
CA GLY A 101 -20.89 -8.61 17.60
C GLY A 101 -21.68 -8.51 16.28
N LYS A 102 -21.79 -7.30 15.72
CA LYS A 102 -22.50 -7.03 14.47
C LYS A 102 -21.76 -7.60 13.27
N GLY A 103 -20.43 -7.71 13.34
CA GLY A 103 -19.60 -8.16 12.21
C GLY A 103 -19.97 -9.53 11.66
N ALA A 104 -20.38 -10.48 12.52
CA ALA A 104 -20.82 -11.81 12.09
C ALA A 104 -22.14 -11.74 11.30
N ALA A 105 -23.13 -11.00 11.81
CA ALA A 105 -24.42 -10.83 11.14
C ALA A 105 -24.27 -10.08 9.80
N LEU A 106 -23.43 -9.04 9.76
CA LEU A 106 -23.13 -8.32 8.53
C LEU A 106 -22.40 -9.20 7.50
N ALA A 107 -21.43 -10.01 7.91
CA ALA A 107 -20.72 -10.93 7.03
C ALA A 107 -21.68 -11.98 6.44
N GLU A 108 -22.59 -12.52 7.26
CA GLU A 108 -23.63 -13.45 6.83
C GLU A 108 -24.59 -12.79 5.84
N TRP A 109 -25.07 -11.58 6.13
CA TRP A 109 -25.94 -10.84 5.22
C TRP A 109 -25.28 -10.56 3.86
N VAL A 110 -24.01 -10.11 3.86
CA VAL A 110 -23.23 -9.88 2.62
C VAL A 110 -23.15 -11.14 1.77
N ALA A 111 -22.95 -12.31 2.39
CA ALA A 111 -22.88 -13.59 1.70
C ALA A 111 -24.26 -14.06 1.19
N GLN A 112 -25.33 -13.88 1.99
CA GLN A 112 -26.69 -14.24 1.62
C GLN A 112 -27.24 -13.41 0.45
N GLU A 113 -26.98 -12.11 0.45
CA GLU A 113 -27.40 -11.19 -0.62
C GLU A 113 -26.52 -11.31 -1.90
N GLY A 114 -25.42 -12.07 -1.85
CA GLY A 114 -24.54 -12.26 -3.00
C GLY A 114 -23.85 -10.96 -3.45
N LEU A 115 -23.55 -10.05 -2.52
CA LEU A 115 -22.98 -8.74 -2.91
C LEU A 115 -21.62 -8.87 -3.61
N ALA A 116 -20.85 -9.90 -3.25
CA ALA A 116 -19.56 -10.20 -3.88
C ALA A 116 -19.70 -10.60 -5.36
N ASP A 117 -20.84 -11.14 -5.80
CA ASP A 117 -21.07 -11.53 -7.19
C ASP A 117 -21.12 -10.32 -8.13
N ALA A 118 -21.53 -9.16 -7.61
CA ALA A 118 -21.63 -7.90 -8.33
C ALA A 118 -20.29 -7.17 -8.51
N GLU A 119 -19.20 -7.64 -7.89
CA GLU A 119 -17.90 -6.99 -7.99
C GLU A 119 -17.33 -7.02 -9.41
N LEU A 120 -16.63 -5.96 -9.81
CA LEU A 120 -16.15 -5.83 -11.19
C LEU A 120 -14.84 -6.58 -11.42
N SER A 121 -14.01 -6.72 -10.40
CA SER A 121 -12.70 -7.35 -10.51
C SER A 121 -12.51 -8.52 -9.55
N ASP A 122 -11.62 -9.44 -9.94
CA ASP A 122 -11.19 -10.53 -9.06
C ASP A 122 -10.58 -10.01 -7.77
N LEU A 123 -9.89 -8.85 -7.81
CA LEU A 123 -9.31 -8.25 -6.61
C LEU A 123 -10.40 -7.86 -5.59
N GLN A 124 -11.49 -7.27 -6.06
CA GLN A 124 -12.61 -6.88 -5.21
C GLN A 124 -13.37 -8.10 -4.67
N ARG A 125 -13.55 -9.14 -5.50
CA ARG A 125 -14.08 -10.44 -5.06
C ARG A 125 -13.21 -11.08 -3.97
N ALA A 126 -11.89 -10.99 -4.11
CA ALA A 126 -10.94 -11.54 -3.15
C ALA A 126 -11.02 -10.83 -1.80
N GLU A 127 -11.14 -9.50 -1.81
CA GLU A 127 -11.37 -8.70 -0.62
C GLU A 127 -12.68 -9.09 0.08
N ALA A 128 -13.79 -9.16 -0.67
CA ALA A 128 -15.09 -9.54 -0.12
C ALA A 128 -15.05 -10.93 0.55
N ARG A 129 -14.47 -11.92 -0.13
CA ARG A 129 -14.30 -13.27 0.42
C ARG A 129 -13.42 -13.28 1.66
N ARG A 130 -12.33 -12.49 1.68
CA ARG A 130 -11.47 -12.36 2.88
C ARG A 130 -12.23 -11.72 4.05
N LEU A 131 -13.04 -10.69 3.80
CA LEU A 131 -13.84 -10.04 4.84
C LEU A 131 -14.86 -11.00 5.47
N CYS A 132 -15.62 -11.75 4.66
CA CYS A 132 -16.56 -12.76 5.17
C CYS A 132 -15.84 -13.88 5.94
N ALA A 133 -14.69 -14.34 5.43
CA ALA A 133 -13.92 -15.43 6.07
C ALA A 133 -13.41 -15.08 7.48
N ARG A 134 -13.25 -13.79 7.83
CA ARG A 134 -12.88 -13.35 9.19
C ARG A 134 -13.92 -13.71 10.26
N ARG A 135 -15.14 -14.07 9.85
CA ARG A 135 -16.22 -14.56 10.70
C ARG A 135 -16.67 -15.96 10.29
N GLU A 136 -15.79 -16.72 9.64
CA GLU A 136 -16.05 -18.10 9.19
C GLU A 136 -17.21 -18.22 8.20
N ILE A 137 -17.55 -17.11 7.51
CA ILE A 137 -18.58 -17.07 6.47
C ILE A 137 -17.94 -17.24 5.10
N GLU A 138 -18.42 -18.21 4.33
CA GLU A 138 -17.99 -18.45 2.96
C GLU A 138 -18.76 -17.54 1.98
N ALA A 139 -18.06 -16.62 1.33
CA ALA A 139 -18.57 -15.86 0.19
C ALA A 139 -18.01 -16.42 -1.12
N LEU A 140 -18.80 -16.34 -2.20
CA LEU A 140 -18.48 -16.89 -3.52
C LEU A 140 -18.15 -18.41 -3.51
N PRO A 141 -18.98 -19.27 -2.88
CA PRO A 141 -18.69 -20.72 -2.79
C PRO A 141 -18.59 -21.41 -4.16
N GLN A 142 -19.13 -20.79 -5.22
CA GLN A 142 -19.09 -21.32 -6.58
C GLN A 142 -17.85 -20.88 -7.38
N ASP A 143 -17.07 -19.89 -6.92
CA ASP A 143 -15.86 -19.40 -7.62
C ASP A 143 -14.57 -19.99 -7.03
N ALA A 144 -14.40 -21.31 -7.22
CA ALA A 144 -13.18 -22.01 -6.82
C ALA A 144 -11.92 -21.55 -7.60
N GLY A 145 -12.08 -20.79 -8.70
CA GLY A 145 -10.99 -20.36 -9.57
C GLY A 145 -10.36 -19.02 -9.19
N LEU A 146 -10.94 -18.28 -8.26
CA LEU A 146 -10.54 -16.91 -7.93
C LEU A 146 -9.04 -16.78 -7.59
N ASP A 147 -8.54 -17.61 -6.66
CA ASP A 147 -7.13 -17.59 -6.27
C ASP A 147 -6.18 -17.92 -7.41
N ALA A 148 -6.56 -18.88 -8.26
CA ALA A 148 -5.75 -19.25 -9.42
C ALA A 148 -5.62 -18.08 -10.41
N ARG A 149 -6.69 -17.31 -10.63
CA ARG A 149 -6.66 -16.12 -11.50
C ARG A 149 -5.78 -15.01 -10.91
N LEU A 150 -5.89 -14.73 -9.61
CA LEU A 150 -5.05 -13.75 -8.92
C LEU A 150 -3.57 -14.14 -8.97
N ARG A 151 -3.25 -15.41 -8.69
CA ARG A 151 -1.88 -15.94 -8.80
C ARG A 151 -1.34 -15.86 -10.21
N SER A 152 -2.17 -16.20 -11.20
CA SER A 152 -1.80 -16.11 -12.60
C SER A 152 -1.47 -14.67 -13.01
N PHE A 153 -2.23 -13.67 -12.55
CA PHE A 153 -1.89 -12.27 -12.76
C PHE A 153 -0.60 -11.88 -12.04
N ALA A 154 -0.47 -12.27 -10.76
CA ALA A 154 0.70 -11.97 -9.95
C ALA A 154 1.99 -12.56 -10.54
N GLY A 155 1.93 -13.70 -11.24
CA GLY A 155 3.08 -14.34 -11.89
C GLY A 155 3.53 -13.70 -13.22
N ARG A 156 2.88 -12.63 -13.70
CA ARG A 156 3.20 -12.00 -15.00
C ARG A 156 4.35 -11.00 -14.88
N ALA A 157 5.56 -11.46 -14.56
CA ALA A 157 6.72 -10.61 -14.31
C ALA A 157 6.94 -9.51 -15.37
N GLN A 158 6.75 -9.80 -16.67
CA GLN A 158 6.94 -8.78 -17.72
C GLN A 158 5.96 -7.60 -17.61
N THR A 159 4.77 -7.80 -17.04
CA THR A 159 3.82 -6.73 -16.73
C THR A 159 4.41 -5.74 -15.71
N PHE A 160 5.20 -6.25 -14.77
CA PHE A 160 5.79 -5.48 -13.66
C PHE A 160 7.19 -4.94 -13.95
N ALA A 161 7.79 -5.29 -15.10
CA ALA A 161 8.96 -4.59 -15.64
C ALA A 161 8.59 -3.27 -16.35
N MET A 162 7.30 -2.97 -16.52
CA MET A 162 6.81 -1.76 -17.17
C MET A 162 6.22 -0.78 -16.14
N PRO A 163 6.46 0.54 -16.28
CA PRO A 163 5.81 1.56 -15.45
C PRO A 163 4.28 1.52 -15.56
N ASN A 164 3.64 0.81 -14.64
CA ASN A 164 2.20 0.70 -14.50
C ASN A 164 1.84 0.65 -13.00
N LYS A 165 1.67 1.84 -12.41
CA LYS A 165 1.39 1.97 -10.97
C LYS A 165 0.17 1.17 -10.54
N LYS A 166 -0.92 1.22 -11.33
CA LYS A 166 -2.16 0.51 -11.02
C LYS A 166 -1.91 -1.00 -10.90
N ALA A 167 -1.22 -1.61 -11.86
CA ALA A 167 -0.92 -3.04 -11.80
C ALA A 167 -0.07 -3.37 -10.56
N ALA A 168 0.91 -2.52 -10.22
CA ALA A 168 1.77 -2.74 -9.05
C ALA A 168 0.99 -2.69 -7.72
N TYR A 169 0.05 -1.76 -7.53
CA TYR A 169 -0.84 -1.77 -6.36
C TYR A 169 -1.80 -2.97 -6.36
N GLU A 170 -2.30 -3.40 -7.52
CA GLU A 170 -3.11 -4.62 -7.58
C GLU A 170 -2.29 -5.87 -7.19
N LEU A 171 -1.00 -5.91 -7.55
CA LEU A 171 -0.08 -6.98 -7.13
C LEU A 171 0.10 -7.01 -5.61
N THR A 172 0.33 -5.87 -4.96
CA THR A 172 0.48 -5.83 -3.48
C THR A 172 -0.80 -6.27 -2.79
N HIS A 173 -1.96 -5.80 -3.26
CA HIS A 173 -3.25 -6.18 -2.70
C HIS A 173 -3.59 -7.67 -2.89
N ILE A 174 -3.19 -8.28 -4.02
CA ILE A 174 -3.30 -9.74 -4.20
C ILE A 174 -2.57 -10.46 -3.08
N VAL A 175 -1.33 -10.06 -2.78
CA VAL A 175 -0.55 -10.68 -1.73
C VAL A 175 -1.16 -10.40 -0.35
N PHE A 176 -1.66 -9.19 -0.10
CA PHE A 176 -2.34 -8.84 1.16
C PHE A 176 -3.58 -9.71 1.39
N TYR A 177 -4.42 -9.92 0.39
CA TYR A 177 -5.61 -10.76 0.56
C TYR A 177 -5.28 -12.25 0.65
N LEU A 178 -4.38 -12.77 -0.18
CA LEU A 178 -3.97 -14.18 -0.14
C LEU A 178 -3.26 -14.55 1.17
N SER A 179 -2.51 -13.62 1.76
CA SER A 179 -1.82 -13.81 3.04
C SER A 179 -2.66 -13.46 4.26
N GLU A 180 -3.89 -12.96 4.08
CA GLU A 180 -4.68 -12.34 5.15
C GLU A 180 -3.91 -11.28 5.93
N TYR A 181 -3.24 -10.37 5.21
CA TYR A 181 -2.35 -9.33 5.75
C TYR A 181 -1.20 -9.91 6.58
N GLY A 182 -0.65 -11.05 6.11
CA GLY A 182 0.51 -11.72 6.70
C GLY A 182 0.20 -12.71 7.83
N ARG A 183 -1.04 -13.18 7.96
CA ARG A 183 -1.42 -14.26 8.90
C ARG A 183 -1.12 -15.65 8.37
N LYS A 184 -1.11 -15.83 7.05
CA LYS A 184 -0.84 -17.11 6.39
C LYS A 184 0.08 -16.95 5.20
N ASP A 185 0.74 -18.04 4.83
CA ASP A 185 1.56 -18.08 3.62
C ASP A 185 0.69 -17.85 2.38
N PRO A 186 0.93 -16.78 1.60
CA PRO A 186 0.21 -16.55 0.38
C PRO A 186 0.53 -17.57 -0.70
N GLN A 187 1.48 -18.50 -0.58
CA GLN A 187 1.83 -19.53 -1.58
C GLN A 187 2.20 -18.97 -2.97
N LEU A 188 3.03 -17.93 -2.98
CA LEU A 188 3.51 -17.33 -4.24
C LEU A 188 4.53 -18.25 -4.90
N ASP A 189 4.48 -18.34 -6.23
CA ASP A 189 5.50 -19.03 -7.02
C ASP A 189 6.70 -18.10 -7.32
N ALA A 190 7.73 -18.66 -7.95
CA ALA A 190 8.92 -17.90 -8.33
C ALA A 190 8.62 -16.73 -9.29
N ALA A 191 7.61 -16.86 -10.14
CA ALA A 191 7.23 -15.81 -11.10
C ALA A 191 6.54 -14.63 -10.40
N ALA A 192 5.73 -14.88 -9.38
CA ALA A 192 5.14 -13.86 -8.54
C ALA A 192 6.20 -13.18 -7.64
N ALA A 193 7.18 -13.93 -7.12
CA ALA A 193 8.32 -13.36 -6.42
C ALA A 193 9.14 -12.41 -7.31
N GLN A 194 9.41 -12.82 -8.56
CA GLN A 194 10.06 -11.95 -9.55
C GLN A 194 9.22 -10.71 -9.89
N SER A 195 7.90 -10.84 -9.95
CA SER A 195 6.99 -9.72 -10.18
C SER A 195 7.06 -8.67 -9.06
N LEU A 196 7.12 -9.10 -7.80
CA LEU A 196 7.35 -8.20 -6.65
C LEU A 196 8.71 -7.51 -6.74
N MET A 197 9.77 -8.24 -7.13
CA MET A 197 11.09 -7.64 -7.33
C MET A 197 11.06 -6.55 -8.42
N PHE A 198 10.47 -6.83 -9.58
CA PHE A 198 10.41 -5.86 -10.68
C PHE A 198 9.55 -4.63 -10.34
N ALA A 199 8.39 -4.85 -9.73
CA ALA A 199 7.55 -3.76 -9.25
C ALA A 199 8.30 -2.91 -8.21
N GLY A 200 9.07 -3.54 -7.32
CA GLY A 200 9.86 -2.87 -6.29
C GLY A 200 10.98 -2.03 -6.90
N THR A 201 11.70 -2.57 -7.89
CA THR A 201 12.70 -1.81 -8.65
C THR A 201 12.09 -0.58 -9.33
N LEU A 202 10.90 -0.69 -9.93
CA LEU A 202 10.19 0.47 -10.49
C LEU A 202 9.80 1.49 -9.42
N ALA A 203 9.22 1.03 -8.31
CA ALA A 203 8.79 1.91 -7.22
C ALA A 203 9.98 2.67 -6.61
N PHE A 204 11.11 1.99 -6.43
CA PHE A 204 12.36 2.59 -5.96
C PHE A 204 12.90 3.63 -6.95
N LEU A 205 12.99 3.31 -8.24
CA LEU A 205 13.44 4.25 -9.28
C LEU A 205 12.46 5.43 -9.47
N ASP A 206 11.18 5.27 -9.16
CA ASP A 206 10.18 6.34 -9.20
C ASP A 206 10.17 7.20 -7.92
N PHE A 207 11.00 6.85 -6.93
CA PHE A 207 10.93 7.39 -5.56
C PHE A 207 9.53 7.35 -4.95
N ASN A 208 8.74 6.34 -5.33
CA ASN A 208 7.40 6.11 -4.82
C ASN A 208 7.48 5.30 -3.51
N ALA A 209 7.61 6.01 -2.38
CA ALA A 209 7.75 5.39 -1.06
C ALA A 209 6.50 4.65 -0.60
N ASP A 210 5.33 5.13 -1.01
CA ASP A 210 4.04 4.50 -0.75
C ASP A 210 4.00 3.07 -1.32
N LEU A 211 4.16 2.95 -2.64
CA LEU A 211 4.15 1.67 -3.33
C LEU A 211 5.33 0.78 -2.90
N LEU A 212 6.52 1.35 -2.69
CA LEU A 212 7.67 0.56 -2.27
C LEU A 212 7.46 -0.03 -0.86
N ALA A 213 6.83 0.70 0.06
CA ALA A 213 6.48 0.19 1.37
C ALA A 213 5.50 -0.99 1.28
N GLU A 214 4.47 -0.88 0.43
CA GLU A 214 3.53 -1.98 0.18
C GLU A 214 4.21 -3.21 -0.43
N ILE A 215 5.13 -3.01 -1.37
CA ILE A 215 5.89 -4.12 -1.99
C ILE A 215 6.77 -4.81 -0.94
N CYS A 216 7.49 -4.05 -0.12
CA CYS A 216 8.27 -4.61 0.98
C CYS A 216 7.40 -5.40 1.96
N LEU A 217 6.20 -4.91 2.29
CA LEU A 217 5.23 -5.62 3.14
C LEU A 217 4.75 -6.91 2.46
N ALA A 218 4.40 -6.87 1.17
CA ALA A 218 3.98 -8.03 0.40
C ALA A 218 5.09 -9.10 0.35
N MET A 219 6.34 -8.69 0.11
CA MET A 219 7.50 -9.58 0.16
C MET A 219 7.64 -10.24 1.53
N ARG A 220 7.54 -9.48 2.63
CA ARG A 220 7.59 -10.05 3.99
C ARG A 220 6.45 -11.03 4.26
N PHE A 221 5.22 -10.73 3.81
CA PHE A 221 4.08 -11.65 3.99
C PHE A 221 4.22 -12.93 3.18
N ALA A 222 4.93 -12.87 2.06
CA ALA A 222 5.30 -14.05 1.27
C ALA A 222 6.58 -14.76 1.75
N GLY A 223 7.16 -14.34 2.88
CA GLY A 223 8.41 -14.92 3.38
C GLY A 223 9.64 -14.64 2.51
N LEU A 224 9.57 -13.65 1.63
CA LEU A 224 10.66 -13.24 0.74
C LEU A 224 11.58 -12.23 1.44
N GLY A 225 12.86 -12.27 1.08
CA GLY A 225 13.83 -11.27 1.55
C GLY A 225 13.60 -9.92 0.88
N VAL A 226 13.52 -8.85 1.66
CA VAL A 226 13.44 -7.47 1.16
C VAL A 226 14.87 -6.96 0.92
N PRO A 227 15.15 -6.33 -0.24
CA PRO A 227 16.44 -5.69 -0.47
C PRO A 227 16.78 -4.63 0.58
N GLU A 228 17.98 -4.73 1.17
CA GLU A 228 18.45 -3.84 2.24
C GLU A 228 18.46 -2.36 1.79
N VAL A 229 18.81 -2.10 0.53
CA VAL A 229 18.79 -0.76 -0.08
C VAL A 229 17.40 -0.12 0.03
N TRP A 230 16.34 -0.89 -0.18
CA TRP A 230 14.96 -0.39 -0.11
C TRP A 230 14.56 -0.12 1.35
N GLU A 231 14.91 -1.02 2.27
CA GLU A 231 14.64 -0.84 3.69
C GLU A 231 15.29 0.44 4.22
N ILE A 232 16.60 0.63 3.96
CA ILE A 232 17.35 1.81 4.38
C ILE A 232 16.71 3.08 3.82
N TRP A 233 16.35 3.07 2.54
CA TRP A 233 15.74 4.22 1.90
C TRP A 233 14.37 4.56 2.51
N LEU A 234 13.49 3.58 2.76
CA LEU A 234 12.20 3.78 3.42
C LEU A 234 12.34 4.33 4.84
N THR A 235 13.30 3.81 5.62
CA THR A 235 13.63 4.31 6.96
C THR A 235 14.10 5.77 6.95
N GLN A 236 14.74 6.21 5.87
CA GLN A 236 15.08 7.63 5.68
C GLN A 236 13.84 8.44 5.27
N GLN A 237 12.98 7.90 4.41
CA GLN A 237 11.80 8.62 3.91
C GLN A 237 10.80 8.94 5.00
N ILE A 238 10.57 8.05 5.97
CA ILE A 238 9.64 8.35 7.07
C ILE A 238 10.06 9.60 7.88
N ARG A 239 11.37 9.91 7.94
CA ARG A 239 11.89 11.09 8.64
C ARG A 239 11.67 12.41 7.89
N SER A 240 11.15 12.35 6.65
CA SER A 240 10.85 13.52 5.82
C SER A 240 9.41 14.03 5.99
N PHE A 241 8.62 13.38 6.85
CA PHE A 241 7.24 13.77 7.15
C PHE A 241 7.15 14.81 8.26
N THR A 242 6.20 15.73 8.11
CA THR A 242 5.69 16.60 9.18
C THR A 242 4.19 16.43 9.32
N LEU A 243 3.71 16.50 10.57
CA LEU A 243 2.30 16.54 10.91
C LEU A 243 2.00 17.94 11.45
N ASP A 244 1.31 18.73 10.65
CA ASP A 244 1.00 20.13 10.95
C ASP A 244 -0.51 20.32 11.17
N ASP A 245 -0.86 21.27 12.03
CA ASP A 245 -2.25 21.75 12.12
C ASP A 245 -2.59 22.44 10.80
N GLY A 246 -3.58 21.92 10.08
CA GLY A 246 -3.81 22.32 8.71
C GLY A 246 -5.09 21.77 8.09
N GLY A 247 -5.56 22.45 7.04
CA GLY A 247 -6.84 22.17 6.40
C GLY A 247 -6.81 21.23 5.20
N ALA A 248 -5.63 20.84 4.71
CA ALA A 248 -5.50 20.16 3.42
C ALA A 248 -5.94 18.70 3.50
N LEU A 249 -6.87 18.32 2.61
CA LEU A 249 -7.39 16.94 2.50
C LEU A 249 -6.75 16.14 1.35
N GLN A 250 -6.05 16.83 0.46
CA GLN A 250 -5.17 16.23 -0.54
C GLN A 250 -3.74 16.38 -0.03
N ASP A 251 -3.30 15.40 0.73
CA ASP A 251 -2.00 15.39 1.40
C ASP A 251 -1.43 13.96 1.37
N ASP A 252 -0.32 13.73 2.09
CA ASP A 252 0.45 12.50 2.03
C ASP A 252 0.05 11.46 3.10
N TYR A 253 -1.19 11.46 3.60
CA TYR A 253 -1.59 10.57 4.71
C TYR A 253 -1.42 9.08 4.38
N HIS A 254 -1.79 8.64 3.18
CA HIS A 254 -1.73 7.22 2.81
C HIS A 254 -0.28 6.73 2.84
N GLU A 255 0.60 7.51 2.23
CA GLU A 255 2.03 7.26 2.21
C GLU A 255 2.62 7.25 3.64
N TYR A 256 2.19 8.19 4.49
CA TYR A 256 2.55 8.19 5.91
C TYR A 256 2.12 6.89 6.61
N LEU A 257 0.88 6.43 6.39
CA LEU A 257 0.36 5.20 6.98
C LEU A 257 1.14 3.96 6.48
N MET A 258 1.42 3.86 5.17
CA MET A 258 2.16 2.73 4.60
C MET A 258 3.59 2.65 5.13
N LEU A 259 4.30 3.78 5.21
CA LEU A 259 5.64 3.82 5.80
C LEU A 259 5.61 3.43 7.28
N ASN A 260 4.66 3.93 8.07
CA ASN A 260 4.56 3.55 9.49
C ASN A 260 4.17 2.08 9.68
N TRP A 261 3.35 1.52 8.80
CA TRP A 261 3.04 0.09 8.78
C TRP A 261 4.29 -0.73 8.49
N PHE A 262 5.04 -0.37 7.45
CA PHE A 262 6.32 -1.00 7.11
C PHE A 262 7.32 -0.94 8.28
N MET A 263 7.48 0.23 8.90
CA MET A 263 8.37 0.41 10.05
C MET A 263 7.96 -0.52 11.21
N SER A 264 6.66 -0.60 11.50
CA SER A 264 6.14 -1.40 12.62
C SER A 264 6.36 -2.89 12.37
N ARG A 265 6.15 -3.36 11.13
CA ARG A 265 6.38 -4.77 10.76
C ARG A 265 7.86 -5.12 10.64
N SER A 266 8.71 -4.15 10.30
CA SER A 266 10.17 -4.34 10.25
C SER A 266 10.84 -4.23 11.62
N GLY A 267 10.07 -4.07 12.71
CA GLY A 267 10.60 -3.95 14.07
C GLY A 267 11.34 -2.64 14.35
N GLN A 268 11.25 -1.65 13.47
CA GLN A 268 11.93 -0.36 13.59
C GLN A 268 11.11 0.70 14.35
N GLY A 269 10.00 0.28 14.97
CA GLY A 269 9.02 1.19 15.56
C GLY A 269 8.02 1.70 14.52
N GLY A 270 7.31 2.77 14.80
CA GLY A 270 6.26 3.29 13.92
C GLY A 270 5.20 4.02 14.73
N PHE A 271 4.51 4.96 14.11
CA PHE A 271 3.57 5.88 14.75
C PHE A 271 4.21 6.61 15.94
N GLY A 272 5.43 7.12 15.70
CA GLY A 272 6.25 7.81 16.69
C GLY A 272 5.95 9.30 16.81
N ASP A 273 5.33 9.90 15.79
CA ASP A 273 5.14 11.35 15.68
C ASP A 273 4.07 11.87 16.62
N HIS A 274 4.27 13.10 17.08
CA HIS A 274 3.21 13.84 17.77
C HIS A 274 2.10 14.18 16.80
N VAL A 275 0.85 13.94 17.20
CA VAL A 275 -0.34 14.25 16.41
C VAL A 275 -0.95 15.56 16.95
N PRO A 276 -0.99 16.64 16.14
CA PRO A 276 -1.63 17.88 16.55
C PRO A 276 -3.12 17.70 16.90
N GLU A 277 -3.64 18.55 17.79
CA GLU A 277 -5.09 18.63 18.00
C GLU A 277 -5.77 19.29 16.79
N GLY A 278 -7.00 18.89 16.47
CA GLY A 278 -7.74 19.46 15.35
C GLY A 278 -7.51 18.71 14.05
N ARG A 279 -7.58 19.42 12.93
CA ARG A 279 -7.40 18.83 11.60
C ARG A 279 -5.91 18.78 11.27
N VAL A 280 -5.42 17.60 10.85
CA VAL A 280 -4.01 17.36 10.58
C VAL A 280 -3.77 17.26 9.08
N THR A 281 -2.72 17.95 8.62
CA THR A 281 -2.14 17.77 7.29
C THR A 281 -0.86 16.94 7.39
N PHE A 282 -0.75 15.90 6.57
CA PHE A 282 0.44 15.06 6.45
C PHE A 282 1.27 15.56 5.26
N ALA A 283 2.46 16.12 5.51
CA ALA A 283 3.30 16.68 4.45
C ALA A 283 4.63 15.94 4.37
N ARG A 284 5.02 15.54 3.15
CA ARG A 284 6.34 14.98 2.87
C ARG A 284 7.17 15.91 1.99
N THR A 285 8.43 16.12 2.34
CA THR A 285 9.38 16.77 1.42
C THR A 285 9.84 15.79 0.34
N ARG A 286 9.66 16.12 -0.94
CA ARG A 286 9.99 15.24 -2.08
C ARG A 286 11.16 15.77 -2.92
N PRO A 287 11.98 14.89 -3.51
CA PRO A 287 12.95 15.28 -4.53
C PRO A 287 12.28 15.95 -5.74
N ALA A 288 13.00 16.84 -6.41
CA ALA A 288 12.48 17.60 -7.55
C ALA A 288 12.31 16.75 -8.83
N SER A 289 12.98 15.59 -8.93
CA SER A 289 12.90 14.70 -10.08
C SER A 289 12.95 13.23 -9.66
N ALA A 290 12.24 12.37 -10.41
CA ALA A 290 12.22 10.92 -10.20
C ALA A 290 13.08 10.23 -11.26
N PRO A 291 14.08 9.41 -10.87
CA PRO A 291 14.99 8.71 -11.78
C PRO A 291 14.30 7.93 -12.90
N LEU A 292 13.15 7.30 -12.61
CA LEU A 292 12.39 6.50 -13.57
C LEU A 292 11.94 7.30 -14.80
N ARG A 293 11.57 8.58 -14.63
CA ARG A 293 11.14 9.44 -15.74
C ARG A 293 12.31 9.72 -16.68
N GLU A 294 13.45 10.10 -16.11
CA GLU A 294 14.67 10.39 -16.86
C GLU A 294 15.18 9.15 -17.59
N LEU A 295 15.24 8.00 -16.89
CA LEU A 295 15.57 6.71 -17.49
C LEU A 295 14.63 6.37 -18.66
N SER A 296 13.33 6.54 -18.48
CA SER A 296 12.33 6.27 -19.54
C SER A 296 12.57 7.14 -20.78
N HIS A 297 12.88 8.42 -20.57
CA HIS A 297 13.19 9.36 -21.66
C HIS A 297 14.49 8.97 -22.39
N CYS A 298 15.54 8.63 -21.64
CA CYS A 298 16.83 8.19 -22.18
C CYS A 298 16.67 6.93 -23.06
N ILE A 299 16.03 5.89 -22.53
CA ILE A 299 15.76 4.63 -23.23
C ILE A 299 14.84 4.81 -24.44
N TYR A 300 13.92 5.78 -24.40
CA TYR A 300 13.11 6.12 -25.56
C TYR A 300 13.91 6.84 -26.65
N ALA A 301 14.73 7.83 -26.27
CA ALA A 301 15.55 8.64 -27.17
C ALA A 301 16.59 7.82 -27.94
N MET A 302 17.13 6.75 -27.34
CA MET A 302 18.08 5.83 -27.96
C MET A 302 17.52 5.13 -29.22
N GLY A 303 16.20 5.10 -29.42
CA GLY A 303 15.59 4.61 -30.64
C GLY A 303 16.10 3.21 -31.00
N ARG A 304 16.63 3.04 -32.23
CA ARG A 304 17.16 1.74 -32.71
C ARG A 304 18.42 1.26 -31.98
N GLY A 305 19.16 2.15 -31.33
CA GLY A 305 20.36 1.81 -30.56
C GLY A 305 20.08 1.14 -29.21
N ARG A 306 18.83 1.16 -28.74
CA ARG A 306 18.44 0.47 -27.50
C ARG A 306 18.51 -1.05 -27.62
N SER A 307 19.23 -1.68 -26.70
CA SER A 307 19.27 -3.12 -26.42
C SER A 307 18.42 -3.49 -25.19
N GLY A 308 18.09 -4.77 -25.06
CA GLY A 308 17.51 -5.34 -23.83
C GLY A 308 18.58 -5.80 -22.83
N ASP A 309 19.85 -5.82 -23.22
CA ASP A 309 20.97 -6.19 -22.37
C ASP A 309 21.42 -4.99 -21.54
N TRP A 310 21.35 -5.11 -20.22
CA TRP A 310 21.78 -4.04 -19.32
C TRP A 310 23.30 -3.81 -19.35
N GLU A 311 24.11 -4.87 -19.47
CA GLU A 311 25.58 -4.72 -19.47
C GLU A 311 26.05 -3.92 -20.68
N GLU A 312 25.43 -4.15 -21.84
CA GLU A 312 25.67 -3.35 -23.05
C GLU A 312 25.22 -1.90 -22.89
N MET A 313 24.04 -1.69 -22.27
CA MET A 313 23.42 -0.37 -22.18
C MET A 313 23.93 0.50 -21.02
N ARG A 314 24.57 -0.09 -19.99
CA ARG A 314 24.93 0.61 -18.75
C ARG A 314 25.71 1.88 -18.97
N GLY A 315 26.79 1.82 -19.76
CA GLY A 315 27.66 2.98 -20.01
C GLY A 315 26.95 4.10 -20.77
N ASP A 316 26.17 3.73 -21.78
CA ASP A 316 25.44 4.69 -22.60
C ASP A 316 24.28 5.34 -21.83
N VAL A 317 23.58 4.58 -20.98
CA VAL A 317 22.50 5.11 -20.14
C VAL A 317 23.07 6.05 -19.08
N THR A 318 24.08 5.60 -18.33
CA THR A 318 24.65 6.38 -17.20
C THR A 318 25.31 7.68 -17.64
N SER A 319 25.86 7.75 -18.87
CA SER A 319 26.43 8.98 -19.43
C SER A 319 25.40 9.99 -19.94
N GLN A 320 24.12 9.60 -20.08
CA GLN A 320 23.05 10.42 -20.64
C GLN A 320 22.00 10.86 -19.62
N VAL A 321 22.13 10.44 -18.37
CA VAL A 321 21.25 10.80 -17.26
C VAL A 321 22.00 11.63 -16.22
N SER A 322 21.26 12.32 -15.36
CA SER A 322 21.82 13.07 -14.23
C SER A 322 22.54 12.16 -13.23
N ASP A 323 23.45 12.75 -12.44
CA ASP A 323 24.19 12.04 -11.38
C ASP A 323 23.24 11.38 -10.35
N GLU A 324 22.10 12.03 -10.05
CA GLU A 324 21.08 11.49 -9.14
C GLU A 324 20.45 10.21 -9.71
N THR A 325 20.07 10.24 -11.00
CA THR A 325 19.52 9.06 -11.68
C THR A 325 20.57 7.96 -11.84
N ALA A 326 21.81 8.30 -12.17
CA ALA A 326 22.91 7.34 -12.25
C ALA A 326 23.16 6.65 -10.90
N ALA A 327 23.18 7.42 -9.80
CA ALA A 327 23.32 6.86 -8.45
C ALA A 327 22.15 5.95 -8.06
N ALA A 328 20.91 6.34 -8.40
CA ALA A 328 19.73 5.51 -8.16
C ALA A 328 19.76 4.21 -8.97
N LEU A 329 20.25 4.24 -10.21
CA LEU A 329 20.43 3.04 -11.04
C LEU A 329 21.47 2.09 -10.46
N VAL A 330 22.61 2.59 -10.00
CA VAL A 330 23.64 1.78 -9.33
C VAL A 330 23.07 1.13 -8.07
N ALA A 331 22.31 1.88 -7.27
CA ALA A 331 21.67 1.35 -6.08
C ALA A 331 20.60 0.29 -6.41
N ALA A 332 19.82 0.49 -7.48
CA ALA A 332 18.81 -0.45 -7.93
C ALA A 332 19.42 -1.75 -8.49
N GLU A 333 20.54 -1.66 -9.22
CA GLU A 333 21.31 -2.80 -9.70
C GLU A 333 21.90 -3.60 -8.53
N ALA A 334 22.48 -2.91 -7.54
CA ALA A 334 23.05 -3.57 -6.36
C ALA A 334 21.99 -4.25 -5.46
N ALA A 335 20.72 -3.84 -5.56
CA ALA A 335 19.64 -4.38 -4.73
C ALA A 335 19.19 -5.78 -5.15
N THR A 336 19.50 -6.24 -6.37
CA THR A 336 19.04 -7.54 -6.87
C THR A 336 19.90 -8.08 -8.02
N ASP A 337 20.11 -9.39 -8.03
CA ASP A 337 20.69 -10.13 -9.16
C ASP A 337 19.78 -10.19 -10.40
N GLN A 338 18.51 -9.78 -10.28
CA GLN A 338 17.52 -9.80 -11.35
C GLN A 338 17.43 -8.48 -12.14
N PHE A 339 18.31 -7.51 -11.88
CA PHE A 339 18.23 -6.19 -12.53
C PHE A 339 18.33 -6.27 -14.06
N GLY A 340 19.19 -7.16 -14.60
CA GLY A 340 19.27 -7.39 -16.04
C GLY A 340 17.96 -7.91 -16.66
N ALA A 341 17.31 -8.87 -16.00
CA ALA A 341 16.02 -9.41 -16.44
C ALA A 341 14.89 -8.37 -16.34
N PHE A 342 14.91 -7.55 -15.28
CA PHE A 342 14.04 -6.38 -15.17
C PHE A 342 14.24 -5.42 -16.35
N PHE A 343 15.50 -5.08 -16.64
CA PHE A 343 15.85 -4.12 -17.68
C PHE A 343 15.45 -4.60 -19.08
N GLU A 344 15.59 -5.89 -19.37
CA GLU A 344 15.14 -6.50 -20.64
C GLU A 344 13.66 -6.19 -20.92
N GLY A 345 12.80 -6.39 -19.91
CA GLY A 345 11.39 -6.06 -19.96
C GLY A 345 11.14 -4.55 -20.07
N PHE A 346 11.85 -3.76 -19.27
CA PHE A 346 11.74 -2.30 -19.25
C PHE A 346 12.10 -1.67 -20.60
N ALA A 347 13.13 -2.20 -21.28
CA ALA A 347 13.63 -1.73 -22.56
C ALA A 347 12.68 -2.03 -23.73
N ARG A 348 11.70 -2.94 -23.61
CA ARG A 348 10.64 -3.16 -24.62
C ARG A 348 11.18 -3.31 -26.06
N VAL A 349 12.18 -4.17 -26.25
CA VAL A 349 12.77 -4.43 -27.59
C VAL A 349 12.06 -5.54 -28.36
N GLY A 350 11.14 -6.29 -27.72
CA GLY A 350 10.53 -7.51 -28.27
C GLY A 350 9.75 -7.38 -29.59
N LEU A 351 9.19 -6.20 -29.92
CA LEU A 351 8.53 -5.99 -31.23
C LEU A 351 9.54 -6.04 -32.39
N ARG A 352 10.79 -5.63 -32.15
CA ARG A 352 11.85 -5.57 -33.17
C ARG A 352 12.31 -6.96 -33.58
N GLY A 353 12.49 -7.87 -32.62
CA GLY A 353 12.85 -9.27 -32.89
C GLY A 353 11.82 -9.98 -33.79
N ARG A 354 10.53 -9.71 -33.59
CA ARG A 354 9.45 -10.24 -34.44
C ARG A 354 9.40 -9.61 -35.83
N ALA A 355 9.69 -8.31 -35.95
CA ALA A 355 9.76 -7.63 -37.25
C ALA A 355 10.97 -8.10 -38.08
N ALA A 356 12.12 -8.33 -37.45
CA ALA A 356 13.32 -8.86 -38.09
C ALA A 356 13.11 -10.32 -38.57
N MET A 357 12.47 -11.18 -37.78
CA MET A 357 12.12 -12.56 -38.20
C MET A 357 11.15 -12.59 -39.38
N ARG A 358 10.20 -11.64 -39.46
CA ARG A 358 9.27 -11.54 -40.60
C ARG A 358 9.91 -10.98 -41.87
N ALA A 359 11.00 -10.23 -41.76
CA ALA A 359 11.73 -9.71 -42.92
C ALA A 359 12.77 -10.70 -43.48
N ALA A 360 13.07 -11.76 -42.73
CA ALA A 360 13.98 -12.85 -43.12
C ALA A 360 13.24 -14.09 -43.66
N GLN A 361 11.91 -14.06 -43.70
CA GLN A 361 11.01 -15.00 -44.38
C GLN A 361 10.49 -14.36 -45.65
#